data_AF-A0A0H3H033-F1
#
_entry.id   AF-A0A0H3H033-F1
#
_cell.length_a   1.000
_cell.length_b   1.000
_cell.length_c   1.000
_cell.angle_alpha   90.00
_cell.angle_beta   90.00
_cell.angle_gamma   90.00
#
_symmetry.space_group_name_H-M   'P 1'
#
loop_
_entity.id
_entity.type
_entity.pdbx_description
1 polymer ?
#
loop_
_entity_poly.entity_id
_entity_poly.type
_entity_poly.pdbx_seq_one_letter_code
_entity_poly.pdbx_strand_id
1 'polypeptide(L)'
;MLQFRAIALAVAGSLALAAPAFAGKLSIVIDDFGYRPQTENQVLALPATISVAVLPNAPHAREMATKAHNQGHEVLIHLPMAPLSKQPLEKDTLRPEMSSEEIERIIREAYGKVPYAVGLNNHMGSAMTSNLFGMQKVMQALERYNLYFLDSVTIGNTQAMRAAQGTGVKVIKRKVFLDDTQNEADIRNQFNRAIALARRNGSAIAIGHPHPTTVRVLQQMVYNLPPDITLVRPSSLLNEPQVDNSTPNYAQPPAQQTQQKPRNPFHGVKSCKPKRPLEPVNASRFFTILSDSISQSALIQYYRLKWQGWDNPGN
;
A
#
# COMPACT_ATOMS: atom_id res chain seq x y z
N MET A 1 -39.59 -36.00 14.20
CA MET A 1 -39.25 -34.55 14.21
C MET A 1 -37.92 -34.22 14.90
N LEU A 2 -37.49 -34.96 15.94
CA LEU A 2 -36.22 -34.67 16.64
C LEU A 2 -34.96 -34.88 15.77
N GLN A 3 -34.90 -35.93 14.95
CA GLN A 3 -33.74 -36.20 14.10
C GLN A 3 -33.54 -35.16 12.99
N PHE A 4 -34.62 -34.60 12.44
CA PHE A 4 -34.54 -33.52 11.45
C PHE A 4 -33.96 -32.22 12.04
N ARG A 5 -34.29 -31.91 13.31
CA ARG A 5 -33.73 -30.74 14.01
C ARG A 5 -32.25 -30.90 14.33
N ALA A 6 -31.82 -32.10 14.73
CA ALA A 6 -30.41 -32.39 15.01
C ALA A 6 -29.54 -32.32 13.74
N ILE A 7 -30.03 -32.85 12.61
CA ILE A 7 -29.35 -32.76 11.32
C ILE A 7 -29.31 -31.30 10.83
N ALA A 8 -30.40 -30.55 10.94
CA ALA A 8 -30.43 -29.14 10.56
C ALA A 8 -29.44 -28.27 11.37
N LEU A 9 -29.33 -28.50 12.69
CA LEU A 9 -28.35 -27.84 13.55
C LEU A 9 -26.91 -28.25 13.20
N ALA A 10 -26.65 -29.50 12.85
CA ALA A 10 -25.33 -29.97 12.44
C ALA A 10 -24.91 -29.38 11.08
N VAL A 11 -25.82 -29.29 10.09
CA VAL A 11 -25.54 -28.67 8.79
C VAL A 11 -25.33 -27.16 8.93
N ALA A 12 -26.15 -26.47 9.74
CA ALA A 12 -25.97 -25.04 10.02
C ALA A 12 -24.65 -24.75 10.76
N GLY A 13 -24.27 -25.61 11.71
CA GLY A 13 -22.98 -25.53 12.39
C GLY A 13 -21.78 -25.79 11.46
N SER A 14 -21.94 -26.70 10.49
CA SER A 14 -20.90 -27.02 9.49
C SER A 14 -20.69 -25.87 8.49
N LEU A 15 -21.77 -25.21 8.04
CA LEU A 15 -21.67 -24.00 7.22
C LEU A 15 -21.10 -22.80 7.99
N ALA A 16 -21.36 -22.69 9.30
CA ALA A 16 -20.79 -21.64 10.14
C ALA A 16 -19.28 -21.84 10.44
N LEU A 17 -18.78 -23.08 10.36
CA LEU A 17 -17.36 -23.42 10.50
C LEU A 17 -16.60 -23.35 9.18
N ALA A 18 -17.29 -23.37 8.03
CA ALA A 18 -16.71 -23.04 6.75
C ALA A 18 -16.54 -21.52 6.66
N ALA A 19 -15.52 -20.98 7.34
CA ALA A 19 -15.06 -19.63 7.05
C ALA A 19 -14.79 -19.59 5.53
N PRO A 20 -15.42 -18.68 4.77
CA PRO A 20 -15.15 -18.57 3.34
C PRO A 20 -13.64 -18.35 3.18
N ALA A 21 -12.96 -19.37 2.66
CA ALA A 21 -11.55 -19.28 2.32
C ALA A 21 -11.47 -18.35 1.11
N PHE A 22 -11.39 -17.04 1.38
CA PHE A 22 -11.23 -16.05 0.33
C PHE A 22 -9.89 -16.30 -0.35
N ALA A 23 -9.92 -16.45 -1.69
CA ALA A 23 -8.72 -16.54 -2.48
C ALA A 23 -7.82 -15.32 -2.23
N GLY A 24 -6.51 -15.55 -2.11
CA GLY A 24 -5.53 -14.48 -1.96
C GLY A 24 -5.52 -13.60 -3.21
N LYS A 25 -5.65 -12.29 -3.03
CA LYS A 25 -5.70 -11.32 -4.14
C LYS A 25 -4.29 -10.89 -4.53
N LEU A 26 -3.88 -11.22 -5.74
CA LEU A 26 -2.61 -10.75 -6.32
C LEU A 26 -2.87 -9.65 -7.32
N SER A 27 -2.30 -8.47 -7.09
CA SER A 27 -2.28 -7.39 -8.08
C SER A 27 -0.87 -7.28 -8.66
N ILE A 28 -0.78 -7.11 -9.97
CA ILE A 28 0.49 -6.93 -10.68
C ILE A 28 0.41 -5.63 -11.49
N VAL A 29 1.38 -4.74 -11.28
CA VAL A 29 1.54 -3.50 -12.04
C VAL A 29 2.87 -3.54 -12.77
N ILE A 30 2.86 -3.14 -14.04
CA ILE A 30 4.07 -3.02 -14.85
C ILE A 30 4.35 -1.53 -15.10
N ASP A 31 5.44 -1.06 -14.51
CA ASP A 31 5.91 0.33 -14.52
C ASP A 31 6.61 0.68 -15.85
N ASP A 32 7.07 1.92 -16.00
CA ASP A 32 7.88 2.39 -17.12
C ASP A 32 7.31 2.16 -18.54
N PHE A 33 5.98 2.30 -18.70
CA PHE A 33 5.35 2.31 -20.03
C PHE A 33 5.56 3.63 -20.77
N GLY A 34 5.60 3.56 -22.10
CA GLY A 34 5.62 4.69 -23.03
C GLY A 34 6.92 4.85 -23.82
N TYR A 35 7.91 3.97 -23.61
CA TYR A 35 9.21 4.03 -24.30
C TYR A 35 9.46 2.84 -25.23
N ARG A 36 8.83 1.69 -24.99
CA ARG A 36 9.13 0.43 -25.69
C ARG A 36 7.84 -0.23 -26.18
N PRO A 37 7.13 0.35 -27.18
CA PRO A 37 5.84 -0.17 -27.63
C PRO A 37 5.86 -1.66 -27.99
N GLN A 38 6.96 -2.19 -28.53
CA GLN A 38 7.09 -3.60 -28.88
C GLN A 38 6.92 -4.53 -27.66
N THR A 39 7.68 -4.30 -26.58
CA THR A 39 7.62 -5.12 -25.37
C THR A 39 6.39 -4.80 -24.53
N GLU A 40 5.99 -3.52 -24.49
CA GLU A 40 4.79 -3.09 -23.77
C GLU A 40 3.53 -3.70 -24.40
N ASN A 41 3.45 -3.85 -25.73
CA ASN A 41 2.36 -4.56 -26.39
C ASN A 41 2.28 -6.05 -26.02
N GLN A 42 3.39 -6.67 -25.64
CA GLN A 42 3.36 -8.05 -25.14
C GLN A 42 2.77 -8.11 -23.72
N VAL A 43 2.99 -7.08 -22.90
CA VAL A 43 2.32 -6.94 -21.60
C VAL A 43 0.84 -6.68 -21.78
N LEU A 44 0.44 -5.84 -22.74
CA LEU A 44 -0.98 -5.60 -23.05
C LEU A 44 -1.70 -6.83 -23.63
N ALA A 45 -0.97 -7.85 -24.09
CA ALA A 45 -1.55 -9.14 -24.47
C ALA A 45 -1.78 -10.10 -23.28
N LEU A 46 -1.34 -9.74 -22.06
CA LEU A 46 -1.63 -10.48 -20.84
C LEU A 46 -3.07 -10.21 -20.37
N PRO A 47 -3.61 -10.95 -19.39
CA PRO A 47 -4.96 -10.69 -18.88
C PRO A 47 -5.14 -9.23 -18.45
N ALA A 48 -6.31 -8.64 -18.76
CA ALA A 48 -6.66 -7.25 -18.47
C ALA A 48 -6.65 -6.87 -16.96
N THR A 49 -6.46 -7.85 -16.07
CA THR A 49 -6.20 -7.64 -14.64
C THR A 49 -4.78 -7.17 -14.35
N ILE A 50 -3.82 -7.42 -15.25
CA ILE A 50 -2.49 -6.82 -15.18
C ILE A 50 -2.65 -5.32 -15.45
N SER A 51 -2.10 -4.48 -14.59
CA SER A 51 -2.22 -3.03 -14.70
C SER A 51 -0.90 -2.41 -15.15
N VAL A 52 -0.94 -1.21 -15.71
CA VAL A 52 0.25 -0.56 -16.27
C VAL A 52 0.41 0.84 -15.70
N ALA A 53 1.65 1.25 -15.44
CA ALA A 53 1.97 2.61 -15.02
C ALA A 53 2.81 3.30 -16.11
N VAL A 54 2.29 4.43 -16.61
CA VAL A 54 2.80 5.11 -17.81
C VAL A 54 3.56 6.38 -17.43
N LEU A 55 4.80 6.52 -17.92
CA LEU A 55 5.60 7.73 -17.73
C LEU A 55 5.00 8.86 -18.58
N PRO A 56 4.56 10.00 -17.99
CA PRO A 56 3.78 11.01 -18.71
C PRO A 56 4.57 11.72 -19.82
N ASN A 57 5.88 11.83 -19.65
CA ASN A 57 6.77 12.50 -20.61
C ASN A 57 7.42 11.53 -21.61
N ALA A 58 7.05 10.25 -21.59
CA ALA A 58 7.53 9.28 -22.55
C ALA A 58 6.94 9.53 -23.96
N PRO A 59 7.68 9.27 -25.06
CA PRO A 59 7.24 9.57 -26.42
C PRO A 59 5.90 8.96 -26.81
N HIS A 60 5.60 7.76 -26.29
CA HIS A 60 4.37 7.03 -26.59
C HIS A 60 3.37 7.02 -25.41
N ALA A 61 3.53 7.90 -24.41
CA ALA A 61 2.72 7.88 -23.18
C ALA A 61 1.20 7.84 -23.47
N ARG A 62 0.72 8.78 -24.28
CA ARG A 62 -0.72 8.87 -24.60
C ARG A 62 -1.22 7.69 -25.42
N GLU A 63 -0.43 7.25 -26.39
CA GLU A 63 -0.72 6.09 -27.23
C GLU A 63 -0.88 4.83 -26.38
N MET A 64 0.13 4.55 -25.55
CA MET A 64 0.18 3.34 -24.71
C MET A 64 -0.88 3.35 -23.62
N ALA A 65 -1.15 4.50 -22.98
CA ALA A 65 -2.24 4.66 -22.01
C ALA A 65 -3.61 4.39 -22.65
N THR A 66 -3.86 4.98 -23.83
CA THR A 66 -5.13 4.78 -24.57
C THR A 66 -5.29 3.33 -24.98
N LYS A 67 -4.23 2.71 -25.49
CA LYS A 67 -4.24 1.30 -25.90
C LYS A 67 -4.49 0.36 -24.72
N ALA A 68 -3.82 0.59 -23.59
CA ALA A 68 -4.01 -0.18 -22.37
C ALA A 68 -5.45 -0.10 -21.86
N HIS A 69 -6.01 1.11 -21.79
CA HIS A 69 -7.40 1.32 -21.39
C HIS A 69 -8.39 0.62 -22.33
N ASN A 70 -8.22 0.75 -23.65
CA ASN A 70 -9.09 0.12 -24.63
C ASN A 70 -9.06 -1.41 -24.57
N GLN A 71 -7.97 -1.99 -24.08
CA GLN A 71 -7.83 -3.44 -23.85
C GLN A 71 -8.26 -3.87 -22.43
N GLY A 72 -8.77 -2.93 -21.62
CA GLY A 72 -9.34 -3.19 -20.31
C GLY A 72 -8.34 -3.19 -19.15
N HIS A 73 -7.08 -2.83 -19.40
CA HIS A 73 -6.07 -2.69 -18.34
C HIS A 73 -6.33 -1.43 -17.52
N GLU A 74 -6.04 -1.50 -16.22
CA GLU A 74 -6.00 -0.32 -15.38
C GLU A 74 -4.74 0.48 -15.66
N VAL A 75 -4.90 1.80 -15.81
CA VAL A 75 -3.81 2.72 -16.13
C VAL A 75 -3.50 3.60 -14.93
N LEU A 76 -2.23 3.71 -14.60
CA LEU A 76 -1.71 4.64 -13.60
C LEU A 76 -0.74 5.62 -14.27
N ILE A 77 -0.63 6.81 -13.70
CA ILE A 77 0.47 7.74 -14.00
C ILE A 77 1.70 7.22 -13.26
N HIS A 78 2.78 6.89 -13.96
CA HIS A 78 4.08 6.63 -13.33
C HIS A 78 4.87 7.94 -13.29
N LEU A 79 4.80 8.68 -12.18
CA LEU A 79 5.34 10.04 -12.11
C LEU A 79 6.78 10.03 -11.56
N PRO A 80 7.77 10.60 -12.28
CA PRO A 80 9.13 10.78 -11.78
C PRO A 80 9.16 11.56 -10.45
N MET A 81 9.86 10.99 -9.48
CA MET A 81 10.09 11.60 -8.18
C MET A 81 11.56 11.51 -7.78
N ALA A 82 12.06 12.53 -7.09
CA ALA A 82 13.48 12.64 -6.77
C ALA A 82 13.97 11.47 -5.89
N PRO A 83 15.05 10.77 -6.28
CA PRO A 83 15.73 9.81 -5.44
C PRO A 83 16.72 10.49 -4.47
N LEU A 84 17.17 9.76 -3.46
CA LEU A 84 18.28 10.19 -2.59
C LEU A 84 19.64 10.16 -3.30
N SER A 85 19.79 9.30 -4.31
CA SER A 85 21.00 9.22 -5.13
C SER A 85 21.14 10.46 -6.02
N LYS A 86 22.37 10.88 -6.28
CA LYS A 86 22.66 11.94 -7.26
C LYS A 86 22.73 11.33 -8.65
N GLN A 87 21.64 11.42 -9.39
CA GLN A 87 21.55 10.98 -10.78
C GLN A 87 20.78 12.00 -11.63
N PRO A 88 20.95 12.00 -12.97
CA PRO A 88 20.16 12.83 -13.85
C PRO A 88 18.67 12.58 -13.60
N LEU A 89 17.91 13.67 -13.49
CA LEU A 89 16.47 13.61 -13.29
C LEU A 89 15.77 13.73 -14.64
N GLU A 90 14.70 12.96 -14.80
CA GLU A 90 13.78 13.12 -15.91
C GLU A 90 13.07 14.48 -15.89
N LYS A 91 12.45 14.83 -17.01
CA LYS A 91 11.64 16.03 -17.09
C LYS A 91 10.46 15.94 -16.12
N ASP A 92 10.18 17.04 -15.42
CA ASP A 92 9.09 17.18 -14.46
C ASP A 92 9.19 16.20 -13.26
N THR A 93 10.41 15.78 -12.88
CA THR A 93 10.62 15.04 -11.63
C THR A 93 10.25 15.87 -10.40
N LEU A 94 9.30 15.37 -9.61
CA LEU A 94 8.89 16.02 -8.37
C LEU A 94 10.00 16.02 -7.32
N ARG A 95 10.23 17.17 -6.68
CA ARG A 95 11.23 17.35 -5.63
C ARG A 95 10.61 17.96 -4.36
N PRO A 96 11.08 17.59 -3.15
CA PRO A 96 10.51 18.09 -1.88
C PRO A 96 10.43 19.62 -1.76
N GLU A 97 11.43 20.32 -2.30
CA GLU A 97 11.60 21.77 -2.22
C GLU A 97 10.69 22.55 -3.17
N MET A 98 10.00 21.88 -4.11
CA MET A 98 9.07 22.54 -5.02
C MET A 98 7.91 23.21 -4.26
N SER A 99 7.40 24.31 -4.80
CA SER A 99 6.18 24.95 -4.30
C SER A 99 4.95 24.09 -4.60
N SER A 100 3.84 24.36 -3.92
CA SER A 100 2.58 23.64 -4.16
C SER A 100 2.08 23.88 -5.59
N GLU A 101 2.26 25.09 -6.12
CA GLU A 101 1.85 25.48 -7.47
C GLU A 101 2.62 24.71 -8.54
N GLU A 102 3.93 24.50 -8.33
CA GLU A 102 4.76 23.75 -9.26
C GLU A 102 4.41 22.25 -9.23
N ILE A 103 4.18 21.68 -8.05
CA ILE A 103 3.72 20.29 -7.91
C ILE A 103 2.33 20.12 -8.59
N GLU A 104 1.40 21.04 -8.37
CA GLU A 104 0.07 21.01 -9.00
C GLU A 104 0.17 21.14 -10.53
N ARG A 105 1.06 22.01 -11.05
CA ARG A 105 1.31 22.13 -12.49
C ARG A 105 1.79 20.81 -13.08
N ILE A 106 2.79 20.17 -12.46
CA ILE A 106 3.34 18.90 -12.93
C ILE A 106 2.29 17.79 -12.92
N ILE A 107 1.52 17.66 -11.84
CA ILE A 107 0.46 16.63 -11.72
C ILE A 107 -0.65 16.88 -12.76
N ARG A 108 -1.07 18.14 -12.97
CA ARG A 108 -2.07 18.49 -13.98
C ARG A 108 -1.61 18.11 -15.39
N GLU A 109 -0.36 18.42 -15.73
CA GLU A 109 0.21 18.06 -17.03
C GLU A 109 0.35 16.55 -17.19
N ALA A 110 0.77 15.84 -16.15
CA ALA A 110 0.85 14.38 -16.18
C ALA A 110 -0.52 13.72 -16.38
N TYR A 111 -1.55 14.21 -15.68
CA TYR A 111 -2.93 13.76 -15.84
C TYR A 111 -3.45 13.96 -17.28
N GLY A 112 -3.13 15.11 -17.90
CA GLY A 112 -3.48 15.38 -19.30
C GLY A 112 -2.73 14.51 -20.32
N LYS A 113 -1.49 14.08 -20.01
CA LYS A 113 -0.65 13.27 -20.89
C LYS A 113 -0.95 11.76 -20.80
N VAL A 114 -1.47 11.29 -19.67
CA VAL A 114 -1.83 9.88 -19.42
C VAL A 114 -3.35 9.76 -19.26
N PRO A 115 -4.11 9.70 -20.37
CA PRO A 115 -5.56 9.59 -20.29
C PRO A 115 -5.98 8.29 -19.61
N TYR A 116 -7.19 8.29 -19.03
CA TYR A 116 -7.81 7.16 -18.35
C TYR A 116 -7.10 6.69 -17.07
N ALA A 117 -6.11 7.43 -16.59
CA ALA A 117 -5.45 7.11 -15.33
C ALA A 117 -6.44 7.17 -14.16
N VAL A 118 -6.40 6.14 -13.30
CA VAL A 118 -7.20 6.05 -12.07
C VAL A 118 -6.36 6.11 -10.80
N GLY A 119 -5.03 6.05 -10.93
CA GLY A 119 -4.09 6.24 -9.84
C GLY A 119 -2.78 6.86 -10.32
N LEU A 120 -1.93 7.21 -9.34
CA LEU A 120 -0.56 7.65 -9.53
C LEU A 120 0.38 6.74 -8.77
N ASN A 121 1.47 6.36 -9.42
CA ASN A 121 2.55 5.55 -8.88
C ASN A 121 3.87 6.32 -9.00
N ASN A 122 4.76 6.21 -8.02
CA ASN A 122 6.04 6.92 -8.05
C ASN A 122 7.11 6.14 -8.82
N HIS A 123 7.67 6.78 -9.85
CA HIS A 123 8.94 6.36 -10.45
C HIS A 123 10.08 6.87 -9.57
N MET A 124 10.90 5.95 -9.04
CA MET A 124 11.93 6.26 -8.04
C MET A 124 11.34 6.94 -6.78
N GLY A 125 11.84 8.13 -6.39
CA GLY A 125 11.21 8.94 -5.36
C GLY A 125 11.70 8.78 -3.94
N SER A 126 12.80 8.09 -3.65
CA SER A 126 13.22 7.89 -2.25
C SER A 126 13.47 9.18 -1.46
N ALA A 127 13.86 10.30 -2.09
CA ALA A 127 13.94 11.60 -1.43
C ALA A 127 12.55 12.28 -1.31
N MET A 128 11.72 12.15 -2.34
CA MET A 128 10.37 12.71 -2.34
C MET A 128 9.46 12.01 -1.33
N THR A 129 9.33 10.69 -1.41
CA THR A 129 8.42 9.89 -0.61
C THR A 129 8.82 9.85 0.86
N SER A 130 10.11 10.02 1.20
CA SER A 130 10.55 10.16 2.61
C SER A 130 10.32 11.56 3.20
N ASN A 131 9.92 12.55 2.40
CA ASN A 131 9.64 13.91 2.86
C ASN A 131 8.13 14.13 3.07
N LEU A 132 7.73 14.31 4.33
CA LEU A 132 6.32 14.49 4.69
C LEU A 132 5.70 15.72 4.02
N PHE A 133 6.35 16.88 4.10
CA PHE A 133 5.80 18.13 3.55
C PHE A 133 5.71 18.10 2.02
N GLY A 134 6.71 17.54 1.34
CA GLY A 134 6.68 17.32 -0.11
C GLY A 134 5.51 16.41 -0.50
N MET A 135 5.35 15.28 0.19
CA MET A 135 4.24 14.36 -0.08
C MET A 135 2.88 14.94 0.27
N GLN A 136 2.75 15.79 1.30
CA GLN A 136 1.49 16.46 1.63
C GLN A 136 1.02 17.35 0.46
N LYS A 137 1.93 18.11 -0.14
CA LYS A 137 1.63 18.90 -1.35
C LYS A 137 1.19 18.00 -2.51
N VAL A 138 1.84 16.85 -2.70
CA VAL A 138 1.45 15.87 -3.72
C VAL A 138 0.04 15.34 -3.47
N MET A 139 -0.29 14.93 -2.25
CA MET A 139 -1.60 14.37 -1.93
C MET A 139 -2.72 15.40 -2.07
N GLN A 140 -2.46 16.66 -1.68
CA GLN A 140 -3.40 17.78 -1.88
C GLN A 140 -3.65 18.07 -3.37
N ALA A 141 -2.61 18.03 -4.20
CA ALA A 141 -2.76 18.21 -5.64
C ALA A 141 -3.49 17.00 -6.27
N LEU A 142 -3.18 15.78 -5.82
CA LEU A 142 -3.73 14.54 -6.35
C LEU A 142 -5.24 14.37 -6.06
N GLU A 143 -5.70 14.83 -4.90
CA GLU A 143 -7.11 14.78 -4.47
C GLU A 143 -8.06 15.39 -5.51
N ARG A 144 -7.63 16.44 -6.21
CA ARG A 144 -8.42 17.15 -7.23
C ARG A 144 -8.77 16.30 -8.45
N TYR A 145 -8.03 15.21 -8.67
CA TYR A 145 -8.16 14.34 -9.84
C TYR A 145 -8.78 12.98 -9.50
N ASN A 146 -9.22 12.77 -8.25
CA ASN A 146 -9.79 11.51 -7.77
C ASN A 146 -8.89 10.29 -8.07
N LEU A 147 -7.57 10.48 -7.95
CA LEU A 147 -6.58 9.43 -8.14
C LEU A 147 -6.18 8.83 -6.78
N TYR A 148 -6.02 7.51 -6.72
CA TYR A 148 -5.31 6.89 -5.59
C TYR A 148 -3.79 6.98 -5.79
N PHE A 149 -3.02 6.78 -4.73
CA PHE A 149 -1.57 6.69 -4.78
C PHE A 149 -1.09 5.25 -4.52
N LEU A 150 -0.40 4.66 -5.49
CA LEU A 150 0.34 3.42 -5.30
C LEU A 150 1.79 3.75 -4.96
N ASP A 151 2.19 3.49 -3.73
CA ASP A 151 3.57 3.65 -3.28
C ASP A 151 4.42 2.44 -3.72
N SER A 152 5.41 2.67 -4.58
CA SER A 152 6.41 1.66 -4.97
C SER A 152 7.35 1.28 -3.83
N VAL A 153 7.32 2.00 -2.70
CA VAL A 153 8.13 1.77 -1.50
C VAL A 153 9.62 1.73 -1.86
N THR A 154 10.07 2.77 -2.55
CA THR A 154 11.49 2.96 -2.91
C THR A 154 12.36 3.37 -1.71
N ILE A 155 11.72 3.66 -0.58
CA ILE A 155 12.37 3.85 0.72
C ILE A 155 11.45 3.31 1.84
N GLY A 156 12.04 2.67 2.86
CA GLY A 156 11.28 1.99 3.92
C GLY A 156 10.44 2.92 4.82
N ASN A 157 10.90 4.17 5.00
CA ASN A 157 10.25 5.21 5.80
C ASN A 157 9.46 6.23 4.96
N THR A 158 8.94 5.79 3.81
CA THR A 158 7.98 6.56 3.01
C THR A 158 6.86 7.14 3.89
N GLN A 159 6.51 8.40 3.63
CA GLN A 159 5.51 9.19 4.34
C GLN A 159 4.18 9.21 3.58
N ALA A 160 4.02 8.47 2.48
CA ALA A 160 2.84 8.57 1.61
C ALA A 160 1.52 8.40 2.35
N MET A 161 1.39 7.39 3.22
CA MET A 161 0.18 7.16 4.02
C MET A 161 -0.09 8.33 4.98
N ARG A 162 0.95 8.79 5.69
CA ARG A 162 0.83 9.91 6.62
C ARG A 162 0.49 11.22 5.91
N ALA A 163 1.09 11.46 4.75
CA ALA A 163 0.84 12.64 3.94
C ALA A 163 -0.58 12.69 3.36
N ALA A 164 -1.18 11.53 3.10
CA ALA A 164 -2.55 11.42 2.61
C ALA A 164 -3.60 11.67 3.72
N GLN A 165 -3.20 11.64 5.00
CA GLN A 165 -4.12 11.95 6.11
C GLN A 165 -4.67 13.38 5.95
N GLY A 166 -5.99 13.49 6.02
CA GLY A 166 -6.71 14.75 5.81
C GLY A 166 -7.05 15.04 4.34
N THR A 167 -6.70 14.15 3.42
CA THR A 167 -7.17 14.15 2.02
C THR A 167 -8.05 12.94 1.74
N GLY A 168 -8.78 12.96 0.64
CA GLY A 168 -9.51 11.80 0.09
C GLY A 168 -8.63 10.75 -0.61
N VAL A 169 -7.32 10.98 -0.73
CA VAL A 169 -6.43 10.08 -1.48
C VAL A 169 -6.21 8.77 -0.73
N LYS A 170 -6.60 7.66 -1.36
CA LYS A 170 -6.28 6.31 -0.88
C LYS A 170 -4.84 5.95 -1.22
N VAL A 171 -4.13 5.35 -0.27
CA VAL A 171 -2.75 4.88 -0.47
C VAL A 171 -2.71 3.36 -0.39
N ILE A 172 -2.14 2.72 -1.40
CA ILE A 172 -1.83 1.29 -1.43
C ILE A 172 -0.32 1.10 -1.65
N LYS A 173 0.25 -0.02 -1.20
CA LYS A 173 1.70 -0.21 -1.18
C LYS A 173 2.12 -1.50 -1.86
N ARG A 174 3.15 -1.39 -2.70
CA ARG A 174 3.88 -2.57 -3.21
C ARG A 174 4.38 -3.45 -2.05
N LYS A 175 4.30 -4.77 -2.24
CA LYS A 175 4.90 -5.78 -1.35
C LYS A 175 6.10 -6.50 -1.97
N VAL A 176 6.10 -6.66 -3.29
CA VAL A 176 7.14 -7.37 -4.04
C VAL A 176 7.57 -6.58 -5.26
N PHE A 177 8.88 -6.53 -5.51
CA PHE A 177 9.46 -6.06 -6.76
C PHE A 177 9.83 -7.32 -7.53
N LEU A 178 9.36 -7.45 -8.76
CA LEU A 178 9.48 -8.69 -9.53
C LEU A 178 10.87 -8.83 -10.12
N ASP A 179 11.47 -7.73 -10.58
CA ASP A 179 12.62 -7.75 -11.47
C ASP A 179 13.75 -6.82 -11.02
N ASP A 180 14.06 -6.85 -9.71
CA ASP A 180 15.27 -6.22 -9.15
C ASP A 180 16.55 -6.70 -9.89
N THR A 181 16.52 -7.91 -10.43
CA THR A 181 17.51 -8.44 -11.36
C THR A 181 16.85 -8.86 -12.66
N GLN A 182 17.54 -8.71 -13.79
CA GLN A 182 17.07 -9.20 -15.09
C GLN A 182 17.37 -10.70 -15.28
N ASN A 183 17.15 -11.52 -14.24
CA ASN A 183 17.31 -12.97 -14.27
C ASN A 183 15.94 -13.64 -14.10
N GLU A 184 15.57 -14.53 -15.01
CA GLU A 184 14.23 -15.15 -14.96
C GLU A 184 14.00 -16.03 -13.73
N ALA A 185 15.03 -16.69 -13.19
CA ALA A 185 14.88 -17.49 -11.98
C ALA A 185 14.57 -16.62 -10.77
N ASP A 186 15.26 -15.48 -10.64
CA ASP A 186 15.00 -14.49 -9.59
C ASP A 186 13.59 -13.89 -9.73
N ILE A 187 13.17 -13.56 -10.96
CA ILE A 187 11.82 -13.05 -11.21
C ILE A 187 10.75 -14.09 -10.83
N ARG A 188 10.95 -15.37 -11.18
CA ARG A 188 10.05 -16.46 -10.74
C ARG A 188 10.02 -16.59 -9.21
N ASN A 189 11.15 -16.43 -8.54
CA ASN A 189 11.22 -16.44 -7.07
C ASN A 189 10.42 -15.29 -6.46
N GLN A 190 10.55 -14.07 -6.99
CA GLN A 190 9.75 -12.93 -6.54
C GLN A 190 8.27 -13.11 -6.83
N PHE A 191 7.90 -13.64 -8.01
CA PHE A 191 6.50 -13.92 -8.33
C PHE A 191 5.88 -14.93 -7.33
N ASN A 192 6.59 -16.02 -7.03
CA ASN A 192 6.16 -16.99 -6.02
C ASN A 192 6.08 -16.39 -4.61
N ARG A 193 7.00 -15.48 -4.27
CA ARG A 193 6.93 -14.70 -3.03
C ARG A 193 5.69 -13.79 -2.99
N ALA A 194 5.30 -13.18 -4.10
CA ALA A 194 4.09 -12.37 -4.18
C ALA A 194 2.83 -13.22 -3.96
N ILE A 195 2.76 -14.42 -4.56
CA ILE A 195 1.71 -15.41 -4.29
C ILE A 195 1.66 -15.76 -2.79
N ALA A 196 2.81 -16.10 -2.19
CA ALA A 196 2.85 -16.47 -0.78
C ALA A 196 2.39 -15.33 0.14
N LEU A 197 2.72 -14.08 -0.20
CA LEU A 197 2.26 -12.90 0.54
C LEU A 197 0.76 -12.64 0.34
N ALA A 198 0.22 -12.82 -0.87
CA ALA A 198 -1.21 -12.70 -1.13
C ALA A 198 -2.00 -13.73 -0.35
N ARG A 199 -1.52 -14.98 -0.32
CA ARG A 199 -2.11 -16.06 0.48
C ARG A 199 -2.09 -15.76 1.98
N ARG A 200 -0.94 -15.30 2.49
CA ARG A 200 -0.76 -15.05 3.93
C ARG A 200 -1.53 -13.82 4.42
N ASN A 201 -1.54 -12.75 3.64
CA ASN A 201 -2.05 -11.45 4.08
C ASN A 201 -3.44 -11.11 3.49
N GLY A 202 -4.04 -12.02 2.71
CA GLY A 202 -5.25 -11.77 1.93
C GLY A 202 -4.99 -11.02 0.62
N SER A 203 -3.99 -10.14 0.56
CA SER A 203 -3.57 -9.48 -0.68
C SER A 203 -2.08 -9.15 -0.77
N ALA A 204 -1.58 -9.02 -1.99
CA ALA A 204 -0.26 -8.46 -2.29
C ALA A 204 -0.26 -7.72 -3.63
N ILE A 205 0.51 -6.62 -3.68
CA ILE A 205 0.81 -5.90 -4.92
C ILE A 205 2.27 -6.21 -5.29
N ALA A 206 2.46 -6.74 -6.49
CA ALA A 206 3.77 -6.89 -7.12
C ALA A 206 3.93 -5.83 -8.21
N ILE A 207 5.14 -5.27 -8.31
CA ILE A 207 5.52 -4.31 -9.36
C ILE A 207 6.69 -4.91 -10.14
N GLY A 208 6.70 -4.74 -11.45
CA GLY A 208 7.87 -4.99 -12.30
C GLY A 208 7.89 -4.01 -13.47
N HIS A 209 8.75 -4.26 -14.45
CA HIS A 209 8.93 -3.41 -15.64
C HIS A 209 8.80 -4.22 -16.93
N PRO A 210 8.61 -3.59 -18.11
CA PRO A 210 8.45 -4.28 -19.39
C PRO A 210 9.82 -4.73 -19.93
N HIS A 211 10.64 -5.36 -19.09
CA HIS A 211 11.85 -6.05 -19.53
C HIS A 211 11.46 -7.36 -20.22
N PRO A 212 12.15 -7.77 -21.30
CA PRO A 212 11.85 -9.02 -21.99
C PRO A 212 11.85 -10.25 -21.06
N THR A 213 12.75 -10.28 -20.06
CA THR A 213 12.81 -11.33 -19.04
C THR A 213 11.56 -11.35 -18.16
N THR A 214 11.13 -10.19 -17.67
CA THR A 214 9.90 -10.02 -16.88
C THR A 214 8.67 -10.47 -17.67
N VAL A 215 8.54 -10.01 -18.92
CA VAL A 215 7.40 -10.38 -19.77
C VAL A 215 7.33 -11.88 -20.02
N ARG A 216 8.46 -12.53 -20.32
CA ARG A 216 8.50 -14.00 -20.50
C ARG A 216 8.06 -14.75 -19.25
N VAL A 217 8.51 -14.33 -18.06
CA VAL A 217 8.08 -14.96 -16.81
C VAL A 217 6.59 -14.73 -16.54
N LEU A 218 6.09 -13.52 -16.78
CA LEU A 218 4.66 -13.23 -16.62
C LEU A 218 3.81 -14.09 -17.57
N GLN A 219 4.17 -14.18 -18.85
CA GLN A 219 3.49 -15.03 -19.83
C GLN A 219 3.43 -16.51 -19.41
N GLN A 220 4.41 -16.99 -18.65
CA GLN A 220 4.42 -18.35 -18.12
C GLN A 220 3.59 -18.48 -16.84
N MET A 221 3.66 -17.51 -15.94
CA MET A 221 3.15 -17.68 -14.57
C MET A 221 1.72 -17.17 -14.37
N VAL A 222 1.30 -16.10 -15.04
CA VAL A 222 -0.04 -15.49 -14.80
C VAL A 222 -1.18 -16.41 -15.19
N TYR A 223 -0.97 -17.31 -16.16
CA TYR A 223 -1.95 -18.30 -16.60
C TYR A 223 -1.92 -19.59 -15.78
N ASN A 224 -0.90 -19.78 -14.94
CA ASN A 224 -0.69 -20.99 -14.13
C ASN A 224 -0.77 -20.66 -12.64
N LEU A 225 -1.66 -19.74 -12.26
CA LEU A 225 -1.84 -19.38 -10.86
C LEU A 225 -2.49 -20.51 -10.06
N PRO A 226 -2.09 -20.68 -8.79
CA PRO A 226 -2.79 -21.58 -7.88
C PRO A 226 -4.29 -21.24 -7.78
N PRO A 227 -5.18 -22.23 -7.62
CA PRO A 227 -6.63 -22.00 -7.61
C PRO A 227 -7.11 -21.14 -6.42
N ASP A 228 -6.28 -21.01 -5.38
CA ASP A 228 -6.54 -20.18 -4.21
C ASP A 228 -5.99 -18.74 -4.37
N ILE A 229 -5.54 -18.35 -5.56
CA ILE A 229 -5.06 -17.01 -5.89
C ILE A 229 -5.89 -16.43 -7.03
N THR A 230 -6.31 -15.17 -6.88
CA THR A 230 -7.04 -14.45 -7.92
C THR A 230 -6.26 -13.20 -8.32
N LEU A 231 -6.07 -12.98 -9.62
CA LEU A 231 -5.55 -11.71 -10.13
C LEU A 231 -6.62 -10.62 -10.01
N VAL A 232 -6.23 -9.47 -9.48
CA VAL A 232 -7.09 -8.29 -9.36
C VAL A 232 -6.34 -7.05 -9.80
N ARG A 233 -7.08 -5.98 -10.11
CA ARG A 233 -6.51 -4.65 -10.33
C ARG A 233 -6.10 -4.01 -9.00
N PRO A 234 -5.13 -3.08 -9.00
CA PRO A 234 -4.76 -2.30 -7.81
C PRO A 234 -5.95 -1.58 -7.17
N SER A 235 -6.88 -1.02 -7.96
CA SER A 235 -8.08 -0.34 -7.45
C SER A 235 -8.99 -1.24 -6.59
N SER A 236 -8.99 -2.56 -6.83
CA SER A 236 -9.73 -3.52 -6.01
C SER A 236 -9.17 -3.68 -4.60
N LEU A 237 -7.96 -3.15 -4.34
CA LEU A 237 -7.24 -3.27 -3.08
C LEU A 237 -7.25 -1.97 -2.24
N LEU A 238 -7.96 -0.93 -2.67
CA LEU A 238 -7.96 0.40 -2.00
C LEU A 238 -8.51 0.39 -0.57
N ASN A 239 -9.30 -0.62 -0.22
CA ASN A 239 -9.89 -0.79 1.12
C ASN A 239 -9.21 -1.90 1.93
N GLU A 240 -8.17 -2.54 1.39
CA GLU A 240 -7.43 -3.58 2.10
C GLU A 240 -6.49 -2.95 3.14
N PRO A 241 -6.35 -3.55 4.34
CA PRO A 241 -5.49 -3.02 5.40
C PRO A 241 -4.06 -2.76 4.92
N GLN A 242 -3.57 -1.53 5.12
CA GLN A 242 -2.18 -1.16 4.85
C GLN A 242 -1.41 -0.98 6.16
N VAL A 243 -0.13 -1.39 6.15
CA VAL A 243 0.77 -1.17 7.28
C VAL A 243 1.50 0.15 7.09
N ASP A 244 1.26 1.07 8.02
CA ASP A 244 2.00 2.32 8.11
C ASP A 244 3.38 2.07 8.73
N ASN A 245 4.43 2.30 7.93
CA ASN A 245 5.83 2.17 8.34
C ASN A 245 6.49 3.55 8.44
N SER A 246 5.70 4.63 8.43
CA SER A 246 6.21 6.00 8.52
C SER A 246 6.90 6.18 9.87
N THR A 247 8.23 6.24 9.89
CA THR A 247 8.93 6.78 11.05
C THR A 247 8.87 8.30 10.98
N PRO A 248 8.62 9.02 12.09
CA PRO A 248 8.78 10.46 12.10
C PRO A 248 10.25 10.77 11.84
N ASN A 249 10.60 11.09 10.59
CA ASN A 249 11.84 11.78 10.32
C ASN A 249 11.72 13.13 11.01
N TYR A 250 12.45 13.33 12.12
CA TYR A 250 12.82 14.66 12.60
C TYR A 250 13.78 15.30 11.59
N ALA A 251 13.34 15.49 10.34
CA ALA A 251 14.02 16.39 9.43
C ALA A 251 13.75 17.79 9.99
N GLN A 252 14.77 18.38 10.60
CA GLN A 252 14.70 19.77 11.05
C GLN A 252 14.29 20.64 9.86
N PRO A 253 13.29 21.53 10.02
CA PRO A 253 13.01 22.53 8.98
C PRO A 253 14.31 23.31 8.69
N PRO A 254 14.50 23.78 7.44
CA PRO A 254 15.71 24.50 7.05
C PRO A 254 15.97 25.59 8.09
N ALA A 255 17.23 25.67 8.57
CA ALA A 255 17.61 26.54 9.67
C ALA A 255 17.10 27.97 9.41
N GLN A 256 16.03 28.33 10.14
CA GLN A 256 15.64 29.72 10.26
C GLN A 256 16.82 30.45 10.90
N GLN A 257 17.24 31.53 10.25
CA GLN A 257 18.30 32.41 10.70
C GLN A 257 18.15 32.70 12.19
N THR A 258 19.22 32.41 12.93
CA THR A 258 19.45 32.64 14.36
C THR A 258 18.43 33.53 15.07
N GLN A 259 17.35 32.93 15.58
CA GLN A 259 16.60 33.49 16.70
C GLN A 259 17.05 32.77 17.97
N GLN A 260 17.49 33.55 18.95
CA GLN A 260 17.98 33.07 20.24
C GLN A 260 17.00 32.06 20.85
N LYS A 261 17.47 30.83 21.07
CA LYS A 261 16.70 29.76 21.71
C LYS A 261 16.23 30.25 23.08
N PRO A 262 14.92 30.23 23.40
CA PRO A 262 14.46 30.57 24.74
C PRO A 262 15.10 29.60 25.74
N ARG A 263 15.69 30.13 26.82
CA ARG A 263 16.27 29.33 27.91
C ARG A 263 15.17 28.46 28.51
N ASN A 264 15.28 27.14 28.32
CA ASN A 264 14.41 26.17 28.99
C ASN A 264 14.90 26.01 30.45
N PRO A 265 14.12 26.39 31.47
CA PRO A 265 14.51 26.24 32.87
C PRO A 265 14.41 24.77 33.37
N PHE A 266 13.85 23.87 32.55
CA PHE A 266 13.69 22.47 32.92
C PHE A 266 14.94 21.66 32.58
N HIS A 267 15.79 21.42 33.58
CA HIS A 267 16.77 20.35 33.54
C HIS A 267 16.06 19.01 33.69
N GLY A 268 15.99 18.22 32.60
CA GLY A 268 15.41 16.88 32.63
C GLY A 268 16.04 16.03 33.74
N VAL A 269 15.20 15.34 34.51
CA VAL A 269 15.63 14.42 35.55
C VAL A 269 16.51 13.34 34.88
N LYS A 270 17.74 13.14 35.39
CA LYS A 270 18.63 12.08 34.89
C LYS A 270 17.89 10.74 34.96
N SER A 271 17.92 9.97 33.87
CA SER A 271 17.29 8.65 33.78
C SER A 271 17.65 7.80 35.01
N CYS A 272 16.66 7.50 35.86
CA CYS A 272 16.83 6.61 36.99
C CYS A 272 17.14 5.20 36.48
N LYS A 273 18.40 4.76 36.62
CA LYS A 273 18.77 3.36 36.40
C LYS A 273 18.38 2.56 37.65
N PRO A 274 17.52 1.54 37.57
CA PRO A 274 17.19 0.71 38.72
C PRO A 274 18.46 0.02 39.23
N LYS A 275 18.72 0.09 40.54
CA LYS A 275 19.91 -0.53 41.17
C LYS A 275 19.82 -2.07 41.24
N ARG A 276 18.67 -2.65 40.89
CA ARG A 276 18.44 -4.11 40.85
C ARG A 276 17.83 -4.48 39.50
N PRO A 277 18.18 -5.65 38.94
CA PRO A 277 17.51 -6.17 37.77
C PRO A 277 16.00 -6.30 38.07
N LEU A 278 15.17 -5.86 37.13
CA LEU A 278 13.71 -5.98 37.25
C LEU A 278 13.34 -7.47 37.28
N GLU A 279 12.45 -7.85 38.20
CA GLU A 279 11.99 -9.24 38.29
C GLU A 279 11.32 -9.67 36.97
N PRO A 280 11.57 -10.91 36.52
CA PRO A 280 10.94 -11.42 35.31
C PRO A 280 9.42 -11.46 35.50
N VAL A 281 8.70 -10.82 34.58
CA VAL A 281 7.24 -10.93 34.54
C VAL A 281 6.88 -12.34 34.12
N ASN A 282 6.21 -13.09 34.99
CA ASN A 282 5.76 -14.45 34.68
C ASN A 282 4.89 -14.44 33.42
N ALA A 283 5.14 -15.34 32.47
CA ALA A 283 4.38 -15.48 31.23
C ALA A 283 2.87 -15.65 31.46
N SER A 284 2.46 -16.19 32.62
CA SER A 284 1.04 -16.27 33.00
C SER A 284 0.37 -14.90 33.12
N ARG A 285 1.11 -13.85 33.46
CA ARG A 285 0.59 -12.48 33.62
C ARG A 285 0.09 -11.90 32.31
N PHE A 286 0.63 -12.32 31.16
CA PHE A 286 0.10 -11.96 29.85
C PHE A 286 -1.32 -12.46 29.66
N PHE A 287 -1.57 -13.73 30.01
CA PHE A 287 -2.90 -14.32 29.93
C PHE A 287 -3.87 -13.70 30.92
N THR A 288 -3.43 -13.35 32.13
CA THR A 288 -4.26 -12.63 33.12
C THR A 288 -4.66 -11.23 32.62
N ILE A 289 -3.73 -10.47 32.04
CA ILE A 289 -4.04 -9.14 31.50
C ILE A 289 -5.01 -9.25 30.32
N LEU A 290 -4.84 -10.24 29.44
CA LEU A 290 -5.78 -10.49 28.35
C LEU A 290 -7.15 -10.90 28.86
N SER A 291 -7.23 -11.79 29.85
CA SER A 291 -8.51 -12.20 30.42
C SER A 291 -9.23 -11.05 31.10
N ASP A 292 -8.49 -10.23 31.86
CA ASP A 292 -9.05 -9.05 32.54
C ASP A 292 -9.55 -8.03 31.52
N SER A 293 -8.75 -7.72 30.50
CA SER A 293 -9.11 -6.77 29.44
C SER A 293 -10.33 -7.23 28.63
N ILE A 294 -10.42 -8.53 28.31
CA ILE A 294 -11.59 -9.11 27.64
C ILE A 294 -12.81 -9.05 28.57
N SER A 295 -12.67 -9.44 29.85
CA SER A 295 -13.76 -9.41 30.82
C SER A 295 -14.31 -8.00 31.11
N GLN A 296 -13.45 -6.98 30.96
CA GLN A 296 -13.80 -5.57 31.12
C GLN A 296 -14.18 -4.89 29.79
N SER A 297 -14.12 -5.60 28.66
CA SER A 297 -14.50 -5.03 27.37
C SER A 297 -15.98 -4.64 27.37
N ALA A 298 -16.31 -3.56 26.66
CA ALA A 298 -17.68 -3.05 26.55
C ALA A 298 -18.67 -4.12 26.08
N LEU A 299 -18.24 -5.03 25.20
CA LEU A 299 -19.06 -6.13 24.71
C LEU A 299 -19.41 -7.13 25.82
N ILE A 300 -18.43 -7.57 26.61
CA ILE A 300 -18.68 -8.51 27.71
C ILE A 300 -19.47 -7.84 28.83
N GLN A 301 -19.18 -6.57 29.15
CA GLN A 301 -20.00 -5.82 30.11
C GLN A 301 -21.45 -5.68 29.63
N TYR A 302 -21.69 -5.39 28.35
CA TYR A 302 -23.03 -5.32 27.77
C TYR A 302 -23.80 -6.63 27.95
N TYR A 303 -23.20 -7.78 27.60
CA TYR A 303 -23.85 -9.06 27.81
C TYR A 303 -24.05 -9.37 29.29
N ARG A 304 -23.07 -9.09 30.15
CA ARG A 304 -23.20 -9.31 31.60
C ARG A 304 -24.36 -8.52 32.19
N LEU A 305 -24.50 -7.26 31.81
CA LEU A 305 -25.61 -6.38 32.23
C LEU A 305 -26.95 -6.87 31.69
N LYS A 306 -27.00 -7.36 30.44
CA LYS A 306 -28.21 -7.94 29.86
C LYS A 306 -28.66 -9.21 30.59
N TRP A 307 -27.71 -10.10 30.90
CA TRP A 307 -27.97 -11.34 31.66
C TRP A 307 -28.34 -11.06 33.14
N GLN A 308 -27.97 -9.90 33.69
CA GLN A 308 -28.37 -9.46 35.03
C GLN A 308 -29.74 -8.76 35.09
N GLY A 309 -30.53 -8.80 34.01
CA GLY A 309 -31.97 -8.53 34.07
C GLY A 309 -32.40 -7.09 33.79
N TRP A 310 -31.67 -6.35 32.94
CA TRP A 310 -32.13 -5.05 32.44
C TRP A 310 -33.38 -5.10 31.52
N ASP A 311 -33.92 -6.30 31.27
CA ASP A 311 -35.19 -6.51 30.56
C ASP A 311 -36.36 -6.88 31.51
N ASN A 312 -36.32 -6.50 32.80
CA ASN A 312 -37.48 -6.57 33.70
C ASN A 312 -38.22 -5.21 33.76
N PRO A 313 -39.33 -5.02 33.01
CA PRO A 313 -40.26 -3.92 33.27
C PRO A 313 -41.16 -4.33 34.45
N GLY A 314 -40.74 -3.97 35.67
CA GLY A 314 -41.44 -4.35 36.88
C GLY A 314 -40.99 -3.55 38.09
N ASN A 315 -41.22 -2.24 38.05
CA ASN A 315 -41.47 -1.36 39.20
C ASN A 315 -42.28 -0.15 38.74
#